data_AF-A0A958HSS5-F1
#
_entry.id   AF-A0A958HSS5-F1
#
_cell.length_a   1.000
_cell.length_b   1.000
_cell.length_c   1.000
_cell.angle_alpha   90.00
_cell.angle_beta   90.00
_cell.angle_gamma   90.00
#
_symmetry.space_group_name_H-M   'P 1'
#
loop_
_entity.id
_entity.type
_entity.pdbx_description
1 polymer ?
#
loop_
_entity_poly.entity_id
_entity_poly.type
_entity_poly.pdbx_seq_one_letter_code
_entity_poly.pdbx_strand_id
1 'polypeptide(L)'
;MLKLETNEILNRTLRVDDLDTLGVSTQTLAEEAIRAGRVDEAVALVDYFHQEMRIMHTIMRTWLTDIARYIIACDGPTDNAGEFSAALLDIWRTYPLGEALRERCKEALLAARTLGPVSDRASQTAQAVNLLDQMRLEFKYPHDVLVAWVQDLLTTIATRWGEEAVLDSILQTHQSIWGDRYENWSQMTPHERLALTVEGMRGGHFSGDRRRGDMTVRDDGDRLVMAMELCGSGGVLRRGDPETGRPPYPVDEHGVNQQAHDWTWQKTGIHWYCSHCAIAMEWLPGHQRGRLLRPLDHVMDPDAPCTWYIYKDEDQTRAYHYPRTAIPTPPNAPDFGEDWRAEYPGGLY
;
A
#
# COMPACT_ATOMS: atom_id res chain seq x y z
N MET A 1 0.11 9.81 -20.23
CA MET A 1 0.48 11.24 -19.96
C MET A 1 0.12 11.58 -18.52
N LEU A 2 0.92 12.40 -17.81
CA LEU A 2 0.61 12.83 -16.44
C LEU A 2 -0.74 13.55 -16.37
N LYS A 3 -1.62 13.10 -15.47
CA LYS A 3 -2.95 13.65 -15.21
C LYS A 3 -3.17 13.72 -13.69
N LEU A 4 -2.93 14.90 -13.13
CA LEU A 4 -3.31 15.23 -11.75
C LEU A 4 -4.66 15.93 -11.78
N GLU A 5 -5.71 15.22 -11.37
CA GLU A 5 -7.09 15.69 -11.46
C GLU A 5 -7.73 15.73 -10.06
N THR A 6 -8.60 16.70 -9.83
CA THR A 6 -9.43 16.71 -8.63
C THR A 6 -10.46 15.59 -8.76
N ASN A 7 -10.35 14.57 -7.91
CA ASN A 7 -11.34 13.53 -7.82
C ASN A 7 -12.49 13.99 -6.93
N GLU A 8 -13.70 14.08 -7.49
CA GLU A 8 -14.89 14.59 -6.76
C GLU A 8 -15.29 13.67 -5.60
N ILE A 9 -15.12 12.36 -5.76
CA ILE A 9 -15.50 11.35 -4.77
C ILE A 9 -14.59 11.43 -3.53
N LEU A 10 -13.28 11.60 -3.75
CA LEU A 10 -12.29 11.72 -2.67
C LEU A 10 -12.13 13.16 -2.16
N ASN A 11 -12.71 14.14 -2.88
CA ASN A 11 -12.52 15.57 -2.65
C ASN A 11 -11.05 15.99 -2.53
N ARG A 12 -10.19 15.45 -3.40
CA ARG A 12 -8.74 15.77 -3.46
C ARG A 12 -8.14 15.40 -4.81
N THR A 13 -6.93 15.88 -5.06
CA THR A 13 -6.14 15.46 -6.23
C THR A 13 -5.83 13.96 -6.18
N LEU A 14 -5.99 13.30 -7.32
CA LEU A 14 -5.57 11.94 -7.60
C LEU A 14 -4.82 11.92 -8.94
N ARG A 15 -3.74 11.14 -9.00
CA ARG A 15 -3.00 10.90 -10.24
C ARG A 15 -3.68 9.78 -11.02
N VAL A 16 -4.33 10.14 -12.12
CA VAL A 16 -5.17 9.26 -12.96
C VAL A 16 -4.60 9.10 -14.36
N ASP A 17 -3.28 9.12 -14.47
CA ASP A 17 -2.53 8.92 -15.71
C ASP A 17 -2.98 7.69 -16.49
N ASP A 18 -2.61 7.65 -17.77
CA ASP A 18 -2.80 6.45 -18.59
C ASP A 18 -1.96 5.27 -18.05
N LEU A 19 -2.34 4.04 -18.39
CA LEU A 19 -1.74 2.83 -17.81
C LEU A 19 -0.22 2.73 -18.01
N ASP A 20 0.28 3.29 -19.12
CA ASP A 20 1.71 3.35 -19.47
C ASP A 20 2.57 4.11 -18.45
N THR A 21 1.94 5.00 -17.69
CA THR A 21 2.60 5.95 -16.80
C THR A 21 2.13 5.80 -15.36
N LEU A 22 0.93 5.27 -15.12
CA LEU A 22 0.35 5.13 -13.79
C LEU A 22 1.22 4.29 -12.83
N GLY A 23 1.83 3.21 -13.35
CA GLY A 23 2.75 2.33 -12.60
C GLY A 23 4.15 2.92 -12.36
N VAL A 24 4.51 4.01 -13.06
CA VAL A 24 5.80 4.69 -12.88
C VAL A 24 5.76 5.56 -11.63
N SER A 25 6.78 5.42 -10.76
CA SER A 25 6.94 6.23 -9.55
C SER A 25 6.75 7.74 -9.80
N THR A 26 6.02 8.43 -8.90
CA THR A 26 5.95 9.90 -8.91
C THR A 26 7.33 10.51 -8.72
N GLN A 27 8.23 9.87 -7.96
CA GLN A 27 9.62 10.32 -7.87
C GLN A 27 10.30 10.29 -9.24
N THR A 28 10.17 9.19 -9.99
CA THR A 28 10.78 9.08 -11.33
C THR A 28 10.27 10.18 -12.25
N LEU A 29 8.95 10.39 -12.31
CA LEU A 29 8.38 11.46 -13.13
C LEU A 29 8.82 12.86 -12.67
N ALA A 30 8.89 13.09 -11.36
CA ALA A 30 9.36 14.36 -10.82
C ALA A 30 10.81 14.59 -11.24
N GLU A 31 11.71 13.61 -11.07
CA GLU A 31 13.10 13.75 -11.47
C GLU A 31 13.25 14.00 -12.99
N GLU A 32 12.42 13.39 -13.83
CA GLU A 32 12.38 13.65 -15.28
C GLU A 32 11.94 15.09 -15.59
N ALA A 33 10.88 15.57 -14.94
CA ALA A 33 10.42 16.95 -15.08
C ALA A 33 11.48 17.96 -14.60
N ILE A 34 12.15 17.66 -13.48
CA ILE A 34 13.25 18.46 -12.91
C ILE A 34 14.40 18.58 -13.92
N ARG A 35 14.87 17.44 -14.47
CA ARG A 35 15.99 17.40 -15.44
C ARG A 35 15.64 18.08 -16.76
N ALA A 36 14.39 18.00 -17.19
CA ALA A 36 13.90 18.64 -18.40
C ALA A 36 13.58 20.14 -18.22
N GLY A 37 13.70 20.69 -17.01
CA GLY A 37 13.37 22.08 -16.72
C GLY A 37 11.87 22.40 -16.77
N ARG A 38 11.00 21.38 -16.68
CA ARG A 38 9.53 21.53 -16.60
C ARG A 38 9.14 21.86 -15.16
N VAL A 39 9.47 23.07 -14.72
CA VAL A 39 9.42 23.49 -13.31
C VAL A 39 8.02 23.35 -12.70
N ASP A 40 6.97 23.80 -13.40
CA ASP A 40 5.61 23.78 -12.86
C ASP A 40 5.10 22.33 -12.69
N GLU A 41 5.42 21.44 -13.63
CA GLU A 41 5.14 20.00 -13.55
C GLU A 41 5.92 19.33 -12.42
N ALA A 42 7.21 19.65 -12.28
CA ALA A 42 8.06 19.13 -11.21
C ALA A 42 7.53 19.53 -9.82
N VAL A 43 7.11 20.79 -9.64
CA VAL A 43 6.52 21.25 -8.38
C VAL A 43 5.25 20.48 -8.05
N ALA A 44 4.34 20.29 -9.02
CA ALA A 44 3.11 19.55 -8.82
C ALA A 44 3.37 18.08 -8.43
N LEU A 45 4.35 17.43 -9.07
CA LEU A 45 4.76 16.06 -8.75
C LEU A 45 5.43 15.94 -7.37
N VAL A 46 6.25 16.93 -6.97
CA VAL A 46 6.87 16.98 -5.64
C VAL A 46 5.80 17.09 -4.55
N ASP A 47 4.83 18.00 -4.72
CA ASP A 47 3.71 18.16 -3.78
C ASP A 47 2.85 16.90 -3.73
N TYR A 48 2.52 16.32 -4.88
CA TYR A 48 1.74 15.09 -4.94
C TYR A 48 2.47 13.91 -4.29
N PHE A 49 3.75 13.69 -4.59
CA PHE A 49 4.52 12.58 -4.00
C PHE A 49 4.57 12.65 -2.47
N HIS A 50 4.75 13.86 -1.91
CA HIS A 50 4.66 14.07 -0.46
C HIS A 50 3.29 13.68 0.09
N GLN A 51 2.21 14.08 -0.59
CA GLN A 51 0.85 13.72 -0.22
C GLN A 51 0.64 12.20 -0.22
N GLU A 52 1.13 11.48 -1.22
CA GLU A 52 1.00 10.02 -1.30
C GLU A 52 1.66 9.31 -0.11
N MET A 53 2.89 9.71 0.23
CA MET A 53 3.61 9.17 1.38
C MET A 53 2.89 9.48 2.70
N ARG A 54 2.34 10.70 2.84
CA ARG A 54 1.57 11.11 4.03
C ARG A 54 0.27 10.35 4.22
N ILE A 55 -0.42 10.03 3.14
CA ILE A 55 -1.65 9.23 3.19
C ILE A 55 -1.35 7.88 3.84
N MET A 56 -0.30 7.17 3.38
CA MET A 56 0.05 5.87 3.95
C MET A 56 0.62 5.97 5.36
N HIS A 57 1.44 6.97 5.64
CA HIS A 57 1.92 7.24 6.99
C HIS A 57 0.77 7.41 7.98
N THR A 58 -0.29 8.12 7.56
CA THR A 58 -1.51 8.30 8.35
C THR A 58 -2.26 6.99 8.57
N ILE A 59 -2.37 6.15 7.54
CA ILE A 59 -2.98 4.82 7.65
C ILE A 59 -2.19 3.95 8.64
N MET A 60 -0.87 3.84 8.48
CA MET A 60 -0.02 2.99 9.32
C MET A 60 -0.04 3.39 10.79
N ARG A 61 0.03 4.70 11.08
CA ARG A 61 -0.02 5.18 12.48
C ARG A 61 -1.39 4.94 13.13
N THR A 62 -2.49 5.13 12.39
CA THR A 62 -3.84 4.82 12.89
C THR A 62 -3.93 3.32 13.19
N TRP A 63 -3.46 2.48 12.28
CA TRP A 63 -3.50 1.03 12.45
C TRP A 63 -2.74 0.56 13.69
N LEU A 64 -1.51 1.05 13.89
CA LEU A 64 -0.74 0.74 15.10
C LEU A 64 -1.43 1.22 16.38
N THR A 65 -2.08 2.37 16.35
CA THR A 65 -2.83 2.90 17.51
C THR A 65 -3.97 1.97 17.88
N ASP A 66 -4.68 1.47 16.87
CA ASP A 66 -5.84 0.62 17.06
C ASP A 66 -5.44 -0.80 17.46
N ILE A 67 -4.34 -1.36 16.92
CA ILE A 67 -3.78 -2.63 17.39
C ILE A 67 -3.33 -2.53 18.85
N ALA A 68 -2.63 -1.45 19.22
CA ALA A 68 -2.21 -1.22 20.59
C ALA A 68 -3.42 -1.12 21.54
N ARG A 69 -4.48 -0.42 21.12
CA ARG A 69 -5.74 -0.36 21.88
C ARG A 69 -6.38 -1.74 22.05
N TYR A 70 -6.42 -2.54 20.99
CA TYR A 70 -6.94 -3.91 21.03
C TYR A 70 -6.18 -4.76 22.07
N ILE A 71 -4.85 -4.75 22.00
CA ILE A 71 -3.97 -5.49 22.93
C ILE A 71 -4.25 -5.09 24.38
N ILE A 72 -4.36 -3.78 24.67
CA ILE A 72 -4.66 -3.29 26.01
C ILE A 72 -6.03 -3.77 26.49
N ALA A 73 -7.04 -3.74 25.61
CA ALA A 73 -8.39 -4.19 25.95
C ALA A 73 -8.46 -5.70 26.24
N CYS A 74 -7.66 -6.51 25.56
CA CYS A 74 -7.55 -7.95 25.83
C CYS A 74 -6.98 -8.27 27.22
N ASP A 75 -6.15 -7.39 27.79
CA ASP A 75 -5.58 -7.55 29.14
C ASP A 75 -6.53 -7.09 30.28
N GLY A 76 -7.70 -6.55 29.92
CA GLY A 76 -8.76 -6.17 30.83
C GLY A 76 -9.33 -4.79 30.52
N PRO A 77 -10.54 -4.47 31.03
CA PRO A 77 -11.12 -3.16 30.85
C PRO A 77 -10.23 -2.10 31.52
N THR A 78 -9.67 -1.22 30.71
CA THR A 78 -8.98 -0.02 31.18
C THR A 78 -9.70 1.18 30.58
N ASP A 79 -10.28 2.01 31.45
CA ASP A 79 -11.05 3.19 31.02
C ASP A 79 -10.22 4.15 30.13
N ASN A 80 -8.89 4.04 30.20
CA ASN A 80 -7.94 4.93 29.51
C ASN A 80 -7.14 4.24 28.37
N ALA A 81 -7.53 3.05 27.89
CA ALA A 81 -6.82 2.34 26.82
C ALA A 81 -6.60 3.21 25.57
N GLY A 82 -7.64 3.97 25.20
CA GLY A 82 -7.60 4.89 24.06
C GLY A 82 -6.61 6.04 24.25
N GLU A 83 -6.60 6.66 25.44
CA GLU A 83 -5.68 7.75 25.75
C GLU A 83 -4.23 7.30 25.77
N PHE A 84 -3.95 6.13 26.37
CA PHE A 84 -2.60 5.59 26.46
C PHE A 84 -2.05 5.18 25.09
N SER A 85 -2.83 4.45 24.29
CA SER A 85 -2.42 4.07 22.92
C SER A 85 -2.19 5.29 22.02
N ALA A 86 -3.03 6.32 22.11
CA ALA A 86 -2.84 7.57 21.39
C ALA A 86 -1.56 8.30 21.84
N ALA A 87 -1.30 8.37 23.15
CA ALA A 87 -0.09 8.98 23.69
C ALA A 87 1.20 8.27 23.24
N LEU A 88 1.19 6.94 23.13
CA LEU A 88 2.35 6.16 22.65
C LEU A 88 2.77 6.52 21.22
N LEU A 89 1.82 6.94 20.38
CA LEU A 89 2.04 7.18 18.94
C LEU A 89 1.91 8.66 18.56
N ASP A 90 1.78 9.57 19.53
CA ASP A 90 1.52 10.99 19.26
C ASP A 90 2.63 11.68 18.47
N ILE A 91 3.89 11.26 18.67
CA ILE A 91 5.01 11.79 17.90
C ILE A 91 4.88 11.46 16.41
N TRP A 92 4.41 10.26 16.06
CA TRP A 92 4.18 9.86 14.68
C TRP A 92 3.05 10.64 14.01
N ARG A 93 2.13 11.20 14.81
CA ARG A 93 1.05 12.08 14.32
C ARG A 93 1.54 13.50 14.06
N THR A 94 2.41 14.01 14.92
CA THR A 94 2.76 15.45 14.96
C THR A 94 4.06 15.77 14.23
N TYR A 95 4.92 14.78 13.99
CA TYR A 95 6.19 15.01 13.30
C TYR A 95 5.96 15.39 11.83
N PRO A 96 6.52 16.51 11.34
CA PRO A 96 6.27 17.04 10.00
C PRO A 96 7.12 16.35 8.92
N LEU A 97 6.99 15.03 8.80
CA LEU A 97 7.82 14.20 7.90
C LEU A 97 7.84 14.78 6.48
N GLY A 98 9.05 15.03 5.98
CA GLY A 98 9.32 15.49 4.61
C GLY A 98 8.81 16.88 4.25
N GLU A 99 8.15 17.62 5.14
CA GLU A 99 7.61 18.96 4.85
C GLU A 99 8.73 19.95 4.51
N ALA A 100 9.79 19.98 5.33
CA ALA A 100 10.94 20.85 5.08
C ALA A 100 11.69 20.48 3.79
N LEU A 101 11.79 19.17 3.47
CA LEU A 101 12.44 18.70 2.25
C LEU A 101 11.62 19.02 1.00
N ARG A 102 10.29 18.90 1.08
CA ARG A 102 9.35 19.32 0.03
C ARG A 102 9.52 20.81 -0.31
N GLU A 103 9.48 21.68 0.70
CA GLU A 103 9.60 23.13 0.46
C GLU A 103 10.98 23.51 -0.09
N ARG A 104 12.07 22.95 0.46
CA ARG A 104 13.43 23.18 -0.06
C ARG A 104 13.60 22.67 -1.49
N CYS A 105 12.95 21.56 -1.85
CA CYS A 105 12.96 21.04 -3.21
C CYS A 105 12.30 22.03 -4.18
N LYS A 106 11.14 22.59 -3.80
CA LYS A 106 10.42 23.61 -4.57
C LYS A 106 11.22 24.90 -4.70
N GLU A 107 11.87 25.35 -3.63
CA GLU A 107 12.77 26.52 -3.65
C GLU A 107 13.92 26.32 -4.65
N ALA A 108 14.57 25.15 -4.64
CA ALA A 108 15.62 24.83 -5.59
C ALA A 108 15.12 24.84 -7.05
N LEU A 109 13.90 24.34 -7.29
CA LEU A 109 13.27 24.37 -8.62
C LEU A 109 12.97 25.78 -9.12
N LEU A 110 12.44 26.63 -8.24
CA LEU A 110 12.16 28.03 -8.57
C LEU A 110 13.45 28.83 -8.78
N ALA A 111 14.50 28.56 -8.00
CA ALA A 111 15.82 29.14 -8.21
C ALA A 111 16.41 28.72 -9.57
N ALA A 112 16.31 27.43 -9.94
CA ALA A 112 16.77 26.94 -11.24
C ALA A 112 16.11 27.65 -12.44
N ARG A 113 14.85 28.11 -12.28
CA ARG A 113 14.10 28.89 -13.27
C ARG A 113 14.66 30.30 -13.48
N THR A 114 15.13 30.95 -12.42
CA THR A 114 15.53 32.37 -12.42
C THR A 114 17.03 32.58 -12.61
N LEU A 115 17.86 31.56 -12.39
CA LEU A 115 19.31 31.63 -12.53
C LEU A 115 19.76 31.73 -14.00
N GLY A 116 20.73 32.64 -14.22
CA GLY A 116 21.33 32.94 -15.53
C GLY A 116 22.40 31.93 -15.96
N PRO A 117 23.49 31.70 -15.19
CA PRO A 117 24.55 30.78 -15.60
C PRO A 117 24.09 29.31 -15.60
N VAL A 118 24.54 28.55 -16.61
CA VAL A 118 24.22 27.12 -16.76
C VAL A 118 24.74 26.28 -15.59
N SER A 119 25.90 26.64 -15.02
CA SER A 119 26.49 25.99 -13.84
C SER A 119 25.58 26.05 -12.62
N ASP A 120 24.95 27.21 -12.41
CA ASP A 120 24.12 27.47 -11.23
C ASP A 120 22.78 26.75 -11.36
N ARG A 121 22.24 26.70 -12.58
CA ARG A 121 21.05 25.89 -12.90
C ARG A 121 21.32 24.39 -12.68
N ALA A 122 22.43 23.86 -13.19
CA ALA A 122 22.77 22.45 -13.04
C ALA A 122 22.93 22.05 -11.55
N SER A 123 23.53 22.93 -10.75
CA SER A 123 23.65 22.74 -9.30
C SER A 123 22.28 22.68 -8.62
N GLN A 124 21.37 23.61 -8.93
CA GLN A 124 20.01 23.61 -8.36
C GLN A 124 19.18 22.41 -8.81
N THR A 125 19.29 21.99 -10.07
CA THR A 125 18.65 20.75 -10.57
C THR A 125 19.13 19.52 -9.80
N ALA A 126 20.44 19.38 -9.58
CA ALA A 126 21.01 18.29 -8.80
C ALA A 126 20.55 18.33 -7.32
N GLN A 127 20.50 19.53 -6.74
CA GLN A 127 19.99 19.75 -5.39
C GLN A 127 18.52 19.34 -5.25
N ALA A 128 17.65 19.72 -6.21
CA ALA A 128 16.24 19.36 -6.18
C ALA A 128 16.03 17.83 -6.24
N VAL A 129 16.76 17.13 -7.12
CA VAL A 129 16.72 15.66 -7.20
C VAL A 129 17.18 15.01 -5.90
N ASN A 130 18.24 15.53 -5.28
CA ASN A 130 18.73 15.01 -4.00
C ASN A 130 17.72 15.23 -2.87
N LEU A 131 17.11 16.42 -2.77
CA LEU A 131 16.09 16.73 -1.76
C LEU A 131 14.84 15.86 -1.92
N LEU A 132 14.44 15.57 -3.16
CA LEU A 132 13.34 14.66 -3.46
C LEU A 132 13.62 13.23 -2.96
N ASP A 133 14.84 12.73 -3.15
CA ASP A 133 15.22 11.40 -2.65
C ASP A 133 15.33 11.37 -1.12
N GLN A 134 15.89 12.42 -0.49
CA GLN A 134 15.88 12.55 0.97
C GLN A 134 14.45 12.56 1.52
N MET A 135 13.52 13.26 0.85
CA MET A 135 12.11 13.30 1.25
C MET A 135 11.50 11.90 1.25
N ARG A 136 11.77 11.10 0.20
CA ARG A 136 11.36 9.69 0.18
C ARG A 136 11.92 8.92 1.35
N LEU A 137 13.23 9.03 1.61
CA LEU A 137 13.90 8.27 2.67
C LEU A 137 13.37 8.62 4.06
N GLU A 138 12.97 9.87 4.29
CA GLU A 138 12.35 10.32 5.55
C GLU A 138 11.01 9.62 5.83
N PHE A 139 10.30 9.14 4.79
CA PHE A 139 9.10 8.31 4.95
C PHE A 139 9.39 6.81 4.88
N LYS A 140 10.23 6.37 3.95
CA LYS A 140 10.50 4.95 3.69
C LYS A 140 11.07 4.25 4.92
N TYR A 141 12.08 4.84 5.58
CA TYR A 141 12.70 4.18 6.72
C TYR A 141 11.74 4.00 7.91
N PRO A 142 10.99 5.04 8.33
CA PRO A 142 9.90 4.85 9.27
C PRO A 142 8.87 3.81 8.83
N HIS A 143 8.44 3.87 7.57
CA HIS A 143 7.43 2.95 7.04
C HIS A 143 7.85 1.49 7.21
N ASP A 144 9.09 1.14 6.87
CA ASP A 144 9.62 -0.21 7.07
C ASP A 144 9.57 -0.65 8.55
N VAL A 145 9.87 0.25 9.47
CA VAL A 145 9.78 -0.01 10.92
C VAL A 145 8.33 -0.18 11.35
N LEU A 146 7.40 0.66 10.87
CA LEU A 146 5.99 0.56 11.20
C LEU A 146 5.38 -0.76 10.69
N VAL A 147 5.79 -1.21 9.49
CA VAL A 147 5.36 -2.49 8.91
C VAL A 147 5.86 -3.67 9.76
N ALA A 148 7.13 -3.69 10.15
CA ALA A 148 7.68 -4.71 11.05
C ALA A 148 7.03 -4.67 12.44
N TRP A 149 6.72 -3.47 12.96
CA TRP A 149 6.06 -3.34 14.25
C TRP A 149 4.63 -3.89 14.22
N VAL A 150 3.87 -3.64 13.14
CA VAL A 150 2.56 -4.30 12.96
C VAL A 150 2.72 -5.81 12.96
N GLN A 151 3.70 -6.34 12.23
CA GLN A 151 4.00 -7.78 12.23
C GLN A 151 4.21 -8.32 13.66
N ASP A 152 5.06 -7.67 14.47
CA ASP A 152 5.34 -8.10 15.85
C ASP A 152 4.13 -8.03 16.78
N LEU A 153 3.31 -6.98 16.64
CA LEU A 153 2.10 -6.84 17.46
C LEU A 153 1.07 -7.92 17.13
N LEU A 154 0.90 -8.24 15.85
CA LEU A 154 0.00 -9.32 15.43
C LEU A 154 0.56 -10.69 15.84
N THR A 155 1.88 -10.91 15.77
CA THR A 155 2.56 -12.08 16.36
C THR A 155 2.24 -12.19 17.85
N THR A 156 2.35 -11.08 18.59
CA THR A 156 2.03 -11.05 20.03
C THR A 156 0.57 -11.43 20.28
N ILE A 157 -0.35 -10.93 19.45
CA ILE A 157 -1.77 -11.27 19.54
C ILE A 157 -1.98 -12.77 19.33
N ALA A 158 -1.41 -13.33 18.26
CA ALA A 158 -1.48 -14.76 17.95
C ALA A 158 -0.94 -15.62 19.10
N THR A 159 0.22 -15.27 19.64
CA THR A 159 0.87 -16.02 20.73
C THR A 159 0.05 -16.00 22.02
N ARG A 160 -0.56 -14.86 22.36
CA ARG A 160 -1.23 -14.70 23.66
C ARG A 160 -2.69 -15.14 23.65
N TRP A 161 -3.40 -14.91 22.54
CA TRP A 161 -4.86 -15.10 22.45
C TRP A 161 -5.30 -15.96 21.27
N GLY A 162 -4.36 -16.46 20.46
CA GLY A 162 -4.64 -17.34 19.33
C GLY A 162 -4.85 -16.59 18.01
N GLU A 163 -4.87 -17.35 16.91
CA GLU A 163 -4.93 -16.82 15.54
C GLU A 163 -6.25 -16.10 15.25
N GLU A 164 -7.37 -16.53 15.83
CA GLU A 164 -8.67 -15.84 15.71
C GLU A 164 -8.63 -14.41 16.29
N ALA A 165 -7.84 -14.18 17.35
CA ALA A 165 -7.67 -12.83 17.90
C ALA A 165 -6.96 -11.89 16.89
N VAL A 166 -6.14 -12.44 15.99
CA VAL A 166 -5.54 -11.66 14.90
C VAL A 166 -6.64 -11.19 13.94
N LEU A 167 -7.55 -12.07 13.52
CA LEU A 167 -8.71 -11.71 12.72
C LEU A 167 -9.52 -10.60 13.41
N ASP A 168 -9.90 -10.81 14.67
CA ASP A 168 -10.68 -9.83 15.45
C ASP A 168 -10.00 -8.46 15.50
N SER A 169 -8.68 -8.44 15.73
CA SER A 169 -7.91 -7.19 15.75
C SER A 169 -7.96 -6.46 14.40
N ILE A 170 -7.80 -7.20 13.30
CA ILE A 170 -7.83 -6.63 11.95
C ILE A 170 -9.24 -6.13 11.61
N LEU A 171 -10.29 -6.86 11.99
CA LEU A 171 -11.67 -6.44 11.77
C LEU A 171 -12.03 -5.17 12.56
N GLN A 172 -11.62 -5.07 13.83
CA GLN A 172 -11.86 -3.89 14.65
C GLN A 172 -11.11 -2.67 14.13
N THR A 173 -9.86 -2.86 13.69
CA THR A 173 -9.03 -1.78 13.13
C THR A 173 -9.42 -1.41 11.69
N HIS A 174 -10.08 -2.29 10.94
CA HIS A 174 -10.44 -2.02 9.54
C HIS A 174 -11.35 -0.80 9.39
N GLN A 175 -12.33 -0.63 10.27
CA GLN A 175 -13.32 0.44 10.15
C GLN A 175 -12.68 1.84 10.26
N SER A 176 -11.73 2.03 11.18
CA SER A 176 -11.05 3.32 11.43
C SER A 176 -10.02 3.68 10.36
N ILE A 177 -9.55 2.72 9.57
CA ILE A 177 -8.52 2.91 8.56
C ILE A 177 -9.11 3.00 7.15
N TRP A 178 -10.11 2.17 6.86
CA TRP A 178 -10.57 1.90 5.50
C TRP A 178 -12.04 2.26 5.25
N GLY A 179 -12.83 2.53 6.30
CA GLY A 179 -14.26 2.86 6.20
C GLY A 179 -14.52 4.00 5.22
N ASP A 180 -14.06 5.21 5.56
CA ASP A 180 -14.26 6.41 4.73
C ASP A 180 -13.60 6.29 3.35
N ARG A 181 -12.47 5.57 3.24
CA ARG A 181 -11.73 5.40 1.97
C ARG A 181 -12.50 4.54 0.97
N TYR A 182 -13.28 3.55 1.43
CA TYR A 182 -14.01 2.62 0.57
C TYR A 182 -15.52 2.80 0.56
N GLU A 183 -16.07 3.68 1.41
CA GLU A 183 -17.49 4.02 1.43
C GLU A 183 -18.01 4.37 0.02
N ASN A 184 -17.21 5.12 -0.75
CA ASN A 184 -17.56 5.55 -2.09
C ASN A 184 -16.89 4.74 -3.22
N TRP A 185 -16.31 3.58 -2.91
CA TRP A 185 -15.62 2.74 -3.90
C TRP A 185 -16.51 2.38 -5.09
N SER A 186 -17.78 2.07 -4.83
CA SER A 186 -18.76 1.71 -5.85
C SER A 186 -19.08 2.86 -6.82
N GLN A 187 -18.86 4.11 -6.41
CA GLN A 187 -19.11 5.31 -7.23
C GLN A 187 -17.93 5.61 -8.18
N MET A 188 -16.74 5.05 -7.90
CA MET A 188 -15.56 5.25 -8.73
C MET A 188 -15.60 4.41 -10.00
N THR A 189 -15.05 4.95 -11.08
CA THR A 189 -14.74 4.19 -12.29
C THR A 189 -13.63 3.15 -12.02
N PRO A 190 -13.52 2.09 -12.83
CA PRO A 190 -12.42 1.12 -12.69
C PRO A 190 -11.03 1.76 -12.73
N HIS A 191 -10.84 2.81 -13.55
CA HIS A 191 -9.57 3.53 -13.65
C HIS A 191 -9.25 4.32 -12.39
N GLU A 192 -10.24 4.98 -11.78
CA GLU A 192 -10.06 5.68 -10.50
C GLU A 192 -9.76 4.71 -9.35
N ARG A 193 -10.43 3.55 -9.32
CA ARG A 193 -10.16 2.47 -8.37
C ARG A 193 -8.72 1.97 -8.50
N LEU A 194 -8.23 1.82 -9.73
CA LEU A 194 -6.84 1.48 -10.03
C LEU A 194 -5.89 2.57 -9.56
N ALA A 195 -6.12 3.83 -9.96
CA ALA A 195 -5.30 4.96 -9.55
C ALA A 195 -5.20 5.09 -8.02
N LEU A 196 -6.31 4.94 -7.30
CA LEU A 196 -6.35 4.99 -5.83
C LEU A 196 -5.58 3.82 -5.19
N THR A 197 -5.60 2.65 -5.82
CA THR A 197 -4.87 1.47 -5.34
C THR A 197 -3.38 1.62 -5.61
N VAL A 198 -3.02 2.05 -6.82
CA VAL A 198 -1.64 2.33 -7.22
C VAL A 198 -1.03 3.40 -6.33
N GLU A 199 -1.75 4.49 -6.03
CA GLU A 199 -1.28 5.54 -5.12
C GLU A 199 -0.82 4.98 -3.76
N GLY A 200 -1.65 4.11 -3.15
CA GLY A 200 -1.34 3.47 -1.88
C GLY A 200 -0.09 2.59 -1.95
N MET A 201 0.12 1.90 -3.06
CA MET A 201 1.27 0.98 -3.22
C MET A 201 2.54 1.68 -3.72
N ARG A 202 2.40 2.75 -4.51
CA ARG A 202 3.48 3.47 -5.18
C ARG A 202 4.14 4.46 -4.22
N GLY A 203 3.40 5.49 -3.80
CA GLY A 203 3.91 6.47 -2.84
C GLY A 203 3.83 5.98 -1.39
N GLY A 204 2.87 5.10 -1.09
CA GLY A 204 2.63 4.67 0.29
C GLY A 204 3.48 3.51 0.78
N HIS A 205 3.62 2.45 -0.02
CA HIS A 205 4.38 1.25 0.36
C HIS A 205 5.75 1.13 -0.30
N PHE A 206 6.14 2.05 -1.19
CA PHE A 206 7.47 2.02 -1.83
C PHE A 206 7.73 0.69 -2.57
N SER A 207 6.76 0.24 -3.35
CA SER A 207 6.89 -0.97 -4.18
C SER A 207 8.05 -0.89 -5.20
N GLY A 208 8.43 -2.03 -5.75
CA GLY A 208 9.52 -2.14 -6.71
C GLY A 208 10.90 -2.32 -6.04
N ASP A 209 11.83 -3.00 -6.72
CA ASP A 209 13.18 -3.28 -6.18
C ASP A 209 13.98 -2.03 -5.82
N ARG A 210 13.74 -0.90 -6.51
CA ARG A 210 14.37 0.39 -6.17
C ARG A 210 13.72 1.10 -4.98
N ARG A 211 12.64 0.54 -4.42
CA ARG A 211 11.83 1.13 -3.34
C ARG A 211 11.38 2.55 -3.63
N ARG A 212 10.98 2.80 -4.88
CA ARG A 212 10.48 4.10 -5.38
C ARG A 212 8.98 4.10 -5.65
N GLY A 213 8.33 2.94 -5.61
CA GLY A 213 6.91 2.77 -5.93
C GLY A 213 6.63 2.17 -7.30
N ASP A 214 7.66 1.83 -8.09
CA ASP A 214 7.44 1.31 -9.44
C ASP A 214 6.67 -0.03 -9.39
N MET A 215 5.73 -0.20 -10.33
CA MET A 215 4.96 -1.42 -10.49
C MET A 215 4.46 -1.58 -11.93
N THR A 216 4.11 -2.80 -12.31
CA THR A 216 3.50 -3.09 -13.61
C THR A 216 2.00 -2.88 -13.52
N VAL A 217 1.42 -2.20 -14.51
CA VAL A 217 -0.03 -1.99 -14.64
C VAL A 217 -0.45 -2.35 -16.07
N ARG A 218 -1.53 -3.13 -16.22
CA ARG A 218 -2.06 -3.53 -17.53
C ARG A 218 -3.58 -3.72 -17.52
N ASP A 219 -4.16 -3.78 -18.71
CA ASP A 219 -5.57 -4.06 -18.94
C ASP A 219 -5.72 -5.41 -19.65
N ASP A 220 -6.43 -6.34 -19.02
CA ASP A 220 -6.69 -7.70 -19.52
C ASP A 220 -8.03 -7.82 -20.25
N GLY A 221 -8.71 -6.69 -20.47
CA GLY A 221 -10.05 -6.65 -21.03
C GLY A 221 -11.11 -6.62 -19.92
N ASP A 222 -11.27 -7.71 -19.17
CA ASP A 222 -12.28 -7.85 -18.09
C ASP A 222 -11.86 -7.14 -16.78
N ARG A 223 -10.55 -7.00 -16.57
CA ARG A 223 -9.96 -6.45 -15.35
C ARG A 223 -8.71 -5.63 -15.63
N LEU A 224 -8.41 -4.74 -14.70
CA LEU A 224 -7.12 -4.07 -14.60
C LEU A 224 -6.24 -4.87 -13.64
N VAL A 225 -4.97 -5.04 -14.00
CA VAL A 225 -4.00 -5.79 -13.21
C VAL A 225 -2.90 -4.85 -12.77
N MET A 226 -2.52 -4.94 -11.50
CA MET A 226 -1.30 -4.33 -10.99
C MET A 226 -0.43 -5.38 -10.32
N ALA A 227 0.86 -5.43 -10.67
CA ALA A 227 1.81 -6.39 -10.14
C ALA A 227 2.99 -5.64 -9.50
N MET A 228 3.23 -5.95 -8.22
CA MET A 228 4.28 -5.33 -7.42
C MET A 228 5.49 -6.27 -7.32
N GLU A 229 6.54 -5.94 -8.05
CA GLU A 229 7.83 -6.65 -8.12
C GLU A 229 8.94 -5.76 -7.54
N LEU A 230 9.04 -5.55 -6.23
CA LEU A 230 8.49 -6.22 -5.06
C LEU A 230 7.28 -5.49 -4.43
N CYS A 231 6.42 -6.20 -3.68
CA CYS A 231 5.47 -5.57 -2.74
C CYS A 231 6.24 -4.87 -1.60
N GLY A 232 6.15 -3.54 -1.54
CA GLY A 232 7.03 -2.73 -0.70
C GLY A 232 6.80 -2.79 0.82
N SER A 233 5.84 -3.59 1.30
CA SER A 233 5.59 -3.84 2.74
C SER A 233 5.78 -5.32 3.09
N GLY A 234 4.74 -6.15 2.97
CA GLY A 234 4.80 -7.57 3.29
C GLY A 234 5.80 -8.34 2.42
N GLY A 235 5.96 -7.95 1.15
CA GLY A 235 7.01 -8.51 0.28
C GLY A 235 8.41 -8.22 0.82
N VAL A 236 8.68 -6.97 1.23
CA VAL A 236 9.95 -6.58 1.85
C VAL A 236 10.20 -7.28 3.18
N LEU A 237 9.17 -7.51 4.00
CA LEU A 237 9.32 -8.30 5.22
C LEU A 237 9.82 -9.72 4.91
N ARG A 238 9.21 -10.38 3.90
CA ARG A 238 9.52 -11.77 3.55
C ARG A 238 10.83 -11.94 2.79
N ARG A 239 11.12 -11.02 1.87
CA ARG A 239 12.27 -11.10 0.95
C ARG A 239 13.52 -10.39 1.47
N GLY A 240 13.34 -9.41 2.34
CA GLY A 240 14.36 -8.40 2.64
C GLY A 240 14.23 -7.18 1.73
N ASP A 241 15.04 -6.16 2.02
CA ASP A 241 15.04 -4.91 1.28
C ASP A 241 16.15 -4.91 0.20
N PRO A 242 15.81 -5.05 -1.09
CA PRO A 242 16.80 -5.06 -2.16
C PRO A 242 17.56 -3.74 -2.31
N GLU A 243 16.98 -2.60 -1.90
CA GLU A 243 17.66 -1.30 -2.00
C GLU A 243 18.82 -1.18 -1.00
N THR A 244 18.66 -1.74 0.21
CA THR A 244 19.63 -1.60 1.30
C THR A 244 20.43 -2.87 1.59
N GLY A 245 20.00 -4.01 1.02
CA GLY A 245 20.53 -5.33 1.35
C GLY A 245 20.09 -5.84 2.73
N ARG A 246 19.10 -5.21 3.38
CA ARG A 246 18.55 -5.70 4.66
C ARG A 246 17.98 -7.11 4.43
N PRO A 247 18.32 -8.11 5.26
CA PRO A 247 17.76 -9.45 5.12
C PRO A 247 16.24 -9.46 5.41
N PRO A 248 15.55 -10.57 5.11
CA PRO A 248 14.20 -10.82 5.59
C PRO A 248 14.02 -10.49 7.07
N TYR A 249 12.84 -10.01 7.42
CA TYR A 249 12.48 -9.79 8.81
C TYR A 249 12.38 -11.13 9.55
N PRO A 250 13.07 -11.32 10.68
CA PRO A 250 13.04 -12.59 11.40
C PRO A 250 11.65 -12.80 12.00
N VAL A 251 11.03 -13.92 11.65
CA VAL A 251 9.81 -14.41 12.28
C VAL A 251 10.08 -15.76 12.93
N ASP A 252 9.55 -15.98 14.13
CA ASP A 252 9.53 -17.30 14.76
C ASP A 252 8.31 -18.10 14.27
N GLU A 253 8.07 -19.27 14.87
CA GLU A 253 6.90 -20.09 14.54
C GLU A 253 5.57 -19.36 14.75
N HIS A 254 5.51 -18.38 15.67
CA HIS A 254 4.30 -17.62 15.93
C HIS A 254 4.18 -16.36 15.07
N GLY A 255 5.19 -16.00 14.28
CA GLY A 255 5.13 -14.86 13.36
C GLY A 255 4.35 -15.13 12.07
N VAL A 256 3.90 -16.36 11.88
CA VAL A 256 3.06 -16.79 10.76
C VAL A 256 1.91 -17.64 11.27
N ASN A 257 0.83 -17.72 10.50
CA ASN A 257 -0.28 -18.61 10.84
C ASN A 257 0.12 -20.10 10.71
N GLN A 258 -0.24 -20.87 11.72
CA GLN A 258 -0.01 -22.31 11.86
C GLN A 258 -1.18 -23.13 11.35
N GLN A 259 -2.40 -22.57 11.35
CA GLN A 259 -3.58 -23.23 10.81
C GLN A 259 -4.04 -22.56 9.52
N ALA A 260 -4.52 -23.35 8.57
CA ALA A 260 -5.13 -22.83 7.37
C ALA A 260 -6.49 -22.23 7.74
N HIS A 261 -6.70 -20.95 7.42
CA HIS A 261 -7.94 -20.24 7.68
C HIS A 261 -8.55 -19.73 6.38
N ASP A 262 -9.86 -19.58 6.37
CA ASP A 262 -10.56 -18.95 5.24
C ASP A 262 -10.17 -17.47 5.07
N TRP A 263 -9.62 -16.84 6.11
CA TRP A 263 -9.09 -15.47 6.05
C TRP A 263 -7.57 -15.41 5.82
N THR A 264 -6.91 -16.54 5.50
CA THR A 264 -5.50 -16.63 5.08
C THR A 264 -5.32 -17.39 3.76
N TRP A 265 -6.29 -17.26 2.85
CA TRP A 265 -6.34 -18.00 1.59
C TRP A 265 -6.32 -19.53 1.75
N GLN A 266 -6.70 -20.04 2.92
CA GLN A 266 -6.56 -21.45 3.33
C GLN A 266 -5.12 -21.98 3.23
N LYS A 267 -4.13 -21.13 3.45
CA LYS A 267 -2.71 -21.48 3.49
C LYS A 267 -2.15 -21.31 4.90
N THR A 268 -1.10 -22.05 5.23
CA THR A 268 -0.27 -21.86 6.44
C THR A 268 1.03 -21.13 6.08
N GLY A 269 1.71 -20.51 7.05
CA GLY A 269 2.98 -19.82 6.83
C GLY A 269 2.84 -18.39 6.29
N ILE A 270 1.62 -17.86 6.24
CA ILE A 270 1.34 -16.46 5.89
C ILE A 270 1.77 -15.59 7.06
N HIS A 271 2.63 -14.61 6.79
CA HIS A 271 3.02 -13.59 7.75
C HIS A 271 1.78 -12.83 8.21
N TRP A 272 1.67 -12.52 9.51
CA TRP A 272 0.52 -11.78 10.03
C TRP A 272 0.34 -10.41 9.39
N TYR A 273 1.43 -9.75 9.00
CA TYR A 273 1.29 -8.55 8.18
C TYR A 273 0.63 -8.88 6.84
N CYS A 274 0.97 -9.95 6.14
CA CYS A 274 0.35 -10.27 4.85
C CYS A 274 -1.12 -10.72 4.96
N SER A 275 -1.55 -11.31 6.08
CA SER A 275 -2.94 -11.79 6.24
C SER A 275 -3.98 -10.67 6.19
N HIS A 276 -3.61 -9.44 6.56
CA HIS A 276 -4.54 -8.29 6.46
C HIS A 276 -5.00 -8.06 5.02
N CYS A 277 -4.19 -8.39 4.01
CA CYS A 277 -4.56 -8.26 2.61
C CYS A 277 -5.71 -9.22 2.26
N ALA A 278 -5.62 -10.49 2.68
CA ALA A 278 -6.68 -11.48 2.51
C ALA A 278 -7.97 -11.02 3.20
N ILE A 279 -7.84 -10.56 4.45
CA ILE A 279 -8.98 -10.11 5.27
C ILE A 279 -9.67 -8.91 4.64
N ALA A 280 -8.94 -7.83 4.40
CA ALA A 280 -9.51 -6.55 3.99
C ALA A 280 -9.95 -6.53 2.51
N MET A 281 -9.26 -7.27 1.63
CA MET A 281 -9.54 -7.21 0.19
C MET A 281 -10.52 -8.27 -0.30
N GLU A 282 -10.64 -9.39 0.42
CA GLU A 282 -11.39 -10.54 -0.04
C GLU A 282 -12.39 -11.03 1.01
N TRP A 283 -11.92 -11.46 2.17
CA TRP A 283 -12.76 -12.12 3.16
C TRP A 283 -13.85 -11.19 3.70
N LEU A 284 -13.48 -10.02 4.23
CA LEU A 284 -14.44 -9.07 4.81
C LEU A 284 -15.46 -8.56 3.77
N PRO A 285 -15.06 -8.02 2.60
CA PRO A 285 -16.04 -7.61 1.59
C PRO A 285 -16.86 -8.79 1.07
N GLY A 286 -16.26 -9.97 0.89
CA GLY A 286 -16.98 -11.18 0.51
C GLY A 286 -18.12 -11.51 1.47
N HIS A 287 -17.88 -11.45 2.78
CA HIS A 287 -18.90 -11.73 3.80
C HIS A 287 -19.93 -10.61 3.96
N GLN A 288 -19.55 -9.34 3.75
CA GLN A 288 -20.47 -8.21 3.91
C GLN A 288 -21.39 -7.98 2.72
N ARG A 289 -20.91 -8.22 1.49
CA ARG A 289 -21.64 -7.88 0.25
C ARG A 289 -21.68 -9.00 -0.80
N GLY A 290 -21.13 -10.18 -0.50
CA GLY A 290 -21.11 -11.32 -1.43
C GLY A 290 -20.12 -11.17 -2.59
N ARG A 291 -19.27 -10.14 -2.57
CA ARG A 291 -18.34 -9.79 -3.66
C ARG A 291 -16.99 -9.36 -3.08
N LEU A 292 -15.90 -9.74 -3.75
CA LEU A 292 -14.53 -9.40 -3.35
C LEU A 292 -14.20 -7.98 -3.81
N LEU A 293 -13.34 -7.27 -3.07
CA LEU A 293 -13.00 -5.87 -3.39
C LEU A 293 -11.86 -5.81 -4.39
N ARG A 294 -10.73 -6.43 -4.05
CA ARG A 294 -9.53 -6.50 -4.87
C ARG A 294 -8.91 -7.87 -4.68
N PRO A 295 -9.47 -8.91 -5.32
CA PRO A 295 -8.85 -10.22 -5.23
C PRO A 295 -7.40 -10.12 -5.69
N LEU A 296 -6.52 -10.81 -4.98
CA LEU A 296 -5.09 -10.74 -5.24
C LEU A 296 -4.46 -12.13 -5.19
N ASP A 297 -3.41 -12.35 -5.97
CA ASP A 297 -2.65 -13.59 -5.93
C ASP A 297 -1.45 -13.41 -5.02
N HIS A 298 -1.61 -13.88 -3.79
CA HIS A 298 -0.51 -14.07 -2.85
C HIS A 298 0.14 -15.43 -3.09
N VAL A 299 1.43 -15.37 -3.38
CA VAL A 299 2.31 -16.50 -3.63
C VAL A 299 3.25 -16.68 -2.44
N MET A 300 3.53 -17.94 -2.07
CA MET A 300 4.40 -18.24 -0.92
C MET A 300 5.86 -17.92 -1.20
N ASP A 301 6.27 -17.99 -2.47
CA ASP A 301 7.58 -17.53 -2.91
C ASP A 301 7.77 -16.03 -2.60
N PRO A 302 8.74 -15.66 -1.75
CA PRO A 302 8.99 -14.25 -1.41
C PRO A 302 9.58 -13.44 -2.57
N ASP A 303 10.15 -14.08 -3.59
CA ASP A 303 10.72 -13.41 -4.76
C ASP A 303 9.68 -13.11 -5.85
N ALA A 304 8.50 -13.74 -5.76
CA ALA A 304 7.44 -13.57 -6.75
C ALA A 304 6.58 -12.32 -6.49
N PRO A 305 5.95 -11.74 -7.53
CA PRO A 305 5.11 -10.55 -7.40
C PRO A 305 3.90 -10.77 -6.50
N CYS A 306 3.43 -9.67 -5.90
CA CYS A 306 2.07 -9.60 -5.40
C CYS A 306 1.18 -8.94 -6.46
N THR A 307 0.23 -9.70 -7.02
CA THR A 307 -0.61 -9.28 -8.14
C THR A 307 -2.02 -9.01 -7.66
N TRP A 308 -2.55 -7.82 -7.93
CA TRP A 308 -3.89 -7.42 -7.53
C TRP A 308 -4.75 -7.17 -8.77
N TYR A 309 -6.04 -7.51 -8.64
CA TYR A 309 -7.01 -7.35 -9.71
C TYR A 309 -8.08 -6.35 -9.33
N ILE A 310 -8.44 -5.51 -10.30
CA ILE A 310 -9.57 -4.59 -10.24
C ILE A 310 -10.46 -4.93 -11.42
N TYR A 311 -11.50 -5.72 -11.15
CA TYR A 311 -12.49 -6.05 -12.16
C TYR A 311 -13.28 -4.81 -12.55
N LYS A 312 -13.46 -4.60 -13.86
CA LYS A 312 -14.21 -3.43 -14.37
C LYS A 312 -15.70 -3.55 -14.03
N ASP A 313 -16.18 -4.78 -13.98
CA ASP A 313 -17.47 -5.18 -13.44
C ASP A 313 -17.23 -6.24 -12.35
N GLU A 314 -17.60 -5.94 -11.11
CA GLU A 314 -17.38 -6.83 -9.97
C GLU A 314 -18.22 -8.12 -10.07
N ASP A 315 -19.31 -8.11 -10.84
CA ASP A 315 -20.08 -9.31 -11.15
C ASP A 315 -19.31 -10.27 -12.07
N GLN A 316 -18.27 -9.79 -12.77
CA GLN A 316 -17.37 -10.57 -13.61
C GLN A 316 -16.10 -11.04 -12.86
N THR A 317 -16.05 -10.87 -11.53
CA THR A 317 -14.96 -11.45 -10.72
C THR A 317 -14.90 -12.95 -10.96
N ARG A 318 -13.73 -13.46 -11.34
CA ARG A 318 -13.56 -14.86 -11.72
C ARG A 318 -13.79 -15.83 -10.56
N ALA A 319 -14.33 -17.00 -10.90
CA ALA A 319 -14.80 -18.01 -9.98
C ALA A 319 -13.72 -18.50 -9.00
N TYR A 320 -12.47 -18.62 -9.44
CA TYR A 320 -11.38 -19.19 -8.63
C TYR A 320 -10.98 -18.32 -7.42
N HIS A 321 -11.33 -17.02 -7.39
CA HIS A 321 -11.01 -16.18 -6.23
C HIS A 321 -11.89 -16.45 -5.01
N TYR A 322 -13.08 -17.03 -5.19
CA TYR A 322 -14.07 -17.16 -4.12
C TYR A 322 -13.76 -18.30 -3.12
N PRO A 323 -13.43 -19.53 -3.56
CA PRO A 323 -13.26 -20.66 -2.65
C PRO A 323 -12.16 -20.45 -1.60
N ARG A 324 -11.07 -19.76 -1.95
CA ARG A 324 -9.93 -19.51 -1.05
C ARG A 324 -10.27 -18.66 0.18
N THR A 325 -11.40 -17.95 0.14
CA THR A 325 -11.93 -17.20 1.30
C THR A 325 -13.27 -17.72 1.82
N ALA A 326 -13.62 -18.95 1.45
CA ALA A 326 -14.88 -19.62 1.77
C ALA A 326 -16.15 -18.83 1.40
N ILE A 327 -16.03 -17.88 0.48
CA ILE A 327 -17.17 -17.17 -0.09
C ILE A 327 -17.83 -18.10 -1.12
N PRO A 328 -19.16 -18.26 -1.10
CA PRO A 328 -19.86 -19.00 -2.14
C PRO A 328 -19.59 -18.40 -3.51
N THR A 329 -19.14 -19.23 -4.47
CA THR A 329 -18.94 -18.79 -5.85
C THR A 329 -20.27 -18.35 -6.45
N PRO A 330 -20.40 -17.11 -6.93
CA PRO A 330 -21.61 -16.64 -7.59
C PRO A 330 -21.93 -17.49 -8.82
N PRO A 331 -23.20 -17.86 -9.07
CA PRO A 331 -23.56 -18.77 -10.17
C PRO A 331 -23.16 -18.28 -11.56
N ASN A 332 -22.99 -16.97 -11.73
CA ASN A 332 -22.60 -16.31 -12.97
C ASN A 332 -21.12 -15.88 -13.01
N ALA A 333 -20.32 -16.25 -12.02
CA ALA A 333 -18.89 -15.92 -12.00
C ALA A 333 -18.18 -16.61 -13.18
N PRO A 334 -17.42 -15.89 -14.01
CA PRO A 334 -16.66 -16.49 -15.10
C PRO A 334 -15.63 -17.51 -14.59
N ASP A 335 -15.58 -18.68 -15.22
CA ASP A 335 -14.62 -19.74 -14.93
C ASP A 335 -13.83 -20.03 -16.22
N PHE A 336 -12.51 -19.81 -16.18
CA PHE A 336 -11.60 -20.09 -17.30
C PHE A 336 -10.73 -21.33 -17.02
N GLY A 337 -11.08 -22.13 -16.01
CA GLY A 337 -10.36 -23.34 -15.64
C GLY A 337 -9.21 -23.11 -14.65
N GLU A 338 -9.14 -21.92 -14.03
CA GLU A 338 -8.15 -21.63 -12.99
C GLU A 338 -8.43 -22.46 -11.71
N ASP A 339 -7.43 -23.16 -11.19
CA ASP A 339 -7.47 -23.80 -9.87
C ASP A 339 -7.12 -22.79 -8.78
N TRP A 340 -8.03 -22.56 -7.83
CA TRP A 340 -7.81 -21.64 -6.71
C TRP A 340 -6.69 -22.08 -5.76
N ARG A 341 -6.33 -23.38 -5.77
CA ARG A 341 -5.24 -23.93 -4.95
C ARG A 341 -3.87 -23.68 -5.56
N ALA A 342 -3.82 -23.38 -6.86
CA ALA A 342 -2.58 -23.07 -7.55
C ALA A 342 -2.07 -21.67 -7.19
N GLU A 343 -0.76 -21.47 -7.31
CA GLU A 343 -0.15 -20.17 -7.19
C GLU A 343 0.02 -19.55 -8.57
N TYR A 344 -0.40 -18.29 -8.70
CA TYR A 344 -0.32 -17.53 -9.93
C TYR A 344 0.65 -16.37 -9.76
N PRO A 345 1.98 -16.61 -9.87
CA PRO A 345 2.98 -15.54 -9.82
C PRO A 345 2.93 -14.61 -11.06
N GLY A 346 1.95 -14.80 -11.94
CA GLY A 346 1.86 -14.18 -13.26
C GLY A 346 1.24 -12.79 -13.25
N GLY A 347 2.00 -11.79 -12.78
CA GLY A 347 1.77 -10.40 -13.17
C GLY A 347 1.74 -10.18 -14.70
N LEU A 348 2.10 -11.20 -15.48
CA LEU A 348 2.11 -11.29 -16.94
C LEU A 348 1.47 -12.63 -17.35
N TYR A 349 0.32 -12.58 -18.01
CA TYR A 349 -0.22 -13.67 -18.83
C TYR A 349 -0.14 -13.28 -20.29
#